data_AF-A0A7Y0XEZ3-F1
#
_entry.id   AF-A0A7Y0XEZ3-F1
#
_cell.length_a   1.000
_cell.length_b   1.000
_cell.length_c   1.000
_cell.angle_alpha   90.00
_cell.angle_beta   90.00
_cell.angle_gamma   90.00
#
_symmetry.space_group_name_H-M   'P 1'
#
loop_
_entity.id
_entity.type
_entity.pdbx_description
1 polymer ?
#
loop_
_entity_poly.entity_id
_entity_poly.type
_entity_poly.pdbx_seq_one_letter_code
_entity_poly.pdbx_strand_id
1 'polypeptide(L)'
;GLDYLRYLSSSSDAFGNATITLTFDSEADPDIAQVQVQNKLQLALTSLPMEVQNQGIVVNKSNTAFLMVVAVYSEDPDFTENDIGDFVVTNIQDPISRVTGVGQVQAFGAQYAMRVWLDPFKL
;
A
#
# COMPACT_ATOMS: atom_id res chain seq x y z
N GLY A 1 -23.69 -7.12 4.32
CA GLY A 1 -23.09 -7.09 5.68
C GLY A 1 -21.93 -6.13 5.78
N LEU A 2 -21.96 -5.08 4.97
CA LEU A 2 -21.22 -3.84 5.12
C LEU A 2 -22.30 -2.77 4.91
N ASP A 3 -22.50 -1.90 5.88
CA ASP A 3 -23.54 -0.88 5.85
C ASP A 3 -23.13 0.25 4.91
N TYR A 4 -24.11 0.87 4.24
CA TYR A 4 -23.89 1.99 3.30
C TYR A 4 -22.94 1.69 2.12
N LEU A 5 -22.67 0.42 1.81
CA LEU A 5 -21.88 0.05 0.65
C LEU A 5 -22.67 0.35 -0.63
N ARG A 6 -22.16 1.26 -1.45
CA ARG A 6 -22.78 1.69 -2.71
C ARG A 6 -22.37 0.80 -3.86
N TYR A 7 -21.06 0.65 -4.08
CA TYR A 7 -20.52 -0.24 -5.11
C TYR A 7 -19.11 -0.70 -4.79
N LEU A 8 -18.67 -1.75 -5.48
CA LEU A 8 -17.33 -2.31 -5.41
C LEU A 8 -16.73 -2.35 -6.80
N SER A 9 -15.45 -2.00 -6.90
CA SER A 9 -14.65 -2.22 -8.10
C SER A 9 -13.34 -2.90 -7.71
N SER A 10 -12.90 -3.88 -8.49
CA SER A 10 -11.61 -4.53 -8.33
C SER A 10 -10.76 -4.39 -9.59
N SER A 11 -9.45 -4.29 -9.40
CA SER A 11 -8.46 -4.33 -10.47
C SER A 11 -7.32 -5.24 -10.04
N SER A 12 -6.84 -6.05 -10.97
CA SER A 12 -5.66 -6.90 -10.81
C SER A 12 -4.74 -6.65 -12.00
N ASP A 13 -3.44 -6.57 -11.75
CA ASP A 13 -2.45 -6.35 -12.80
C ASP A 13 -1.56 -7.58 -13.03
N ALA A 14 -0.80 -7.56 -14.14
CA ALA A 14 0.13 -8.62 -14.50
C ALA A 14 1.39 -8.66 -13.61
N PHE A 15 1.58 -7.65 -12.74
CA PHE A 15 2.68 -7.59 -11.78
C PHE A 15 2.31 -8.24 -10.43
N GLY A 16 1.09 -8.75 -10.30
CA GLY A 16 0.61 -9.44 -9.11
C GLY A 16 -0.03 -8.53 -8.07
N ASN A 17 -0.24 -7.24 -8.37
CA ASN A 17 -0.99 -6.36 -7.48
C ASN A 17 -2.50 -6.54 -7.71
N ALA A 18 -3.26 -6.51 -6.60
CA ALA A 18 -4.71 -6.48 -6.64
C ALA A 18 -5.21 -5.34 -5.75
N THR A 19 -6.08 -4.50 -6.28
CA THR A 19 -6.72 -3.40 -5.56
C THR A 19 -8.23 -3.60 -5.59
N ILE A 20 -8.87 -3.58 -4.42
CA ILE A 20 -10.32 -3.61 -4.28
C ILE A 20 -10.75 -2.28 -3.67
N THR A 21 -11.54 -1.51 -4.43
CA THR A 21 -12.10 -0.24 -3.98
C THR A 21 -13.57 -0.43 -3.63
N LEU A 22 -13.92 -0.18 -2.37
CA LEU A 22 -15.29 -0.17 -1.89
C LEU A 22 -15.72 1.29 -1.75
N THR A 23 -16.78 1.67 -2.46
CA THR A 23 -17.35 3.01 -2.38
C THR A 23 -18.61 2.97 -1.53
N PHE A 24 -18.66 3.85 -0.53
CA PHE A 24 -19.79 3.98 0.38
C PHE A 24 -20.62 5.22 0.03
N ASP A 25 -21.89 5.24 0.43
CA ASP A 25 -22.72 6.44 0.33
C ASP A 25 -22.20 7.56 1.25
N SER A 26 -22.55 8.81 0.94
CA SER A 26 -22.06 9.99 1.67
C SER A 26 -22.48 10.05 3.14
N GLU A 27 -23.45 9.23 3.53
CA GLU A 27 -23.96 9.09 4.91
C GLU A 27 -23.10 8.14 5.74
N ALA A 28 -22.20 7.36 5.12
CA ALA A 28 -21.34 6.42 5.80
C ALA A 28 -20.24 7.14 6.59
N ASP A 29 -20.04 6.73 7.84
CA ASP A 29 -18.86 7.12 8.60
C ASP A 29 -17.62 6.36 8.04
N PRO A 30 -16.58 7.07 7.55
CA PRO A 30 -15.39 6.44 6.99
C PRO A 30 -14.63 5.53 7.97
N ASP A 31 -14.67 5.82 9.27
CA ASP A 31 -14.02 5.02 10.30
C ASP A 31 -14.76 3.71 10.51
N ILE A 32 -16.09 3.77 10.57
CA ILE A 32 -16.95 2.59 10.67
C ILE A 32 -16.84 1.74 9.40
N ALA A 33 -16.89 2.35 8.22
CA ALA A 33 -16.75 1.65 6.95
C ALA A 33 -15.41 0.88 6.88
N GLN A 34 -14.30 1.51 7.29
CA GLN A 34 -12.98 0.90 7.33
C GLN A 34 -12.94 -0.30 8.31
N VAL A 35 -13.48 -0.15 9.51
CA VAL A 35 -13.55 -1.24 10.50
C VAL A 35 -14.42 -2.40 10.01
N GLN A 36 -15.56 -2.12 9.38
CA GLN A 36 -16.42 -3.15 8.83
C GLN A 36 -15.71 -3.95 7.72
N VAL A 37 -14.98 -3.27 6.82
CA VAL A 37 -14.18 -3.91 5.77
C VAL A 37 -13.07 -4.76 6.38
N GLN A 38 -12.33 -4.22 7.37
CA GLN A 38 -11.24 -4.95 8.03
C GLN A 38 -11.74 -6.22 8.72
N ASN A 39 -12.88 -6.15 9.42
CA ASN A 39 -13.51 -7.31 10.06
C ASN A 39 -13.91 -8.39 9.04
N LYS A 40 -14.42 -7.99 7.87
CA LYS A 40 -14.76 -8.95 6.80
C LYS A 40 -13.52 -9.52 6.12
N LEU A 41 -12.46 -8.73 5.95
CA LEU A 41 -11.19 -9.20 5.42
C LEU A 41 -10.58 -10.27 6.33
N GLN A 42 -10.58 -10.07 7.66
CA GLN A 42 -10.02 -11.06 8.59
C GLN A 42 -10.67 -12.44 8.48
N LEU A 43 -11.98 -12.50 8.23
CA LEU A 43 -12.68 -13.77 8.00
C LEU A 43 -12.29 -14.43 6.68
N ALA A 44 -11.88 -13.64 5.68
CA ALA A 44 -11.47 -14.12 4.37
C ALA A 44 -9.96 -14.45 4.28
N LEU A 45 -9.14 -14.02 5.24
CA LEU A 45 -7.69 -14.25 5.23
C LEU A 45 -7.31 -15.72 5.07
N THR A 46 -8.05 -16.62 5.73
CA THR A 46 -7.81 -18.08 5.66
C THR A 46 -8.04 -18.67 4.28
N SER A 47 -8.76 -17.95 3.40
CA SER A 47 -8.98 -18.35 2.01
C SER A 47 -7.91 -17.80 1.05
N LEU A 48 -6.99 -16.96 1.54
CA LEU A 48 -5.91 -16.39 0.73
C LEU A 48 -4.64 -17.24 0.80
N PRO A 49 -3.86 -17.33 -0.30
CA PRO A 49 -2.55 -17.98 -0.30
C PRO A 49 -1.61 -17.40 0.75
N MET A 50 -0.70 -18.22 1.28
CA MET A 50 0.21 -17.83 2.35
C MET A 50 1.17 -16.72 1.91
N GLU A 51 1.55 -16.72 0.64
CA GLU A 51 2.42 -15.73 0.01
C GLU A 51 1.79 -14.33 0.06
N VAL A 52 0.47 -14.23 -0.13
CA VAL A 52 -0.28 -12.97 -0.04
C VAL A 52 -0.42 -12.52 1.41
N GLN A 53 -0.69 -13.45 2.33
CA GLN A 53 -0.78 -13.14 3.76
C GLN A 53 0.55 -12.61 4.30
N ASN A 54 1.68 -13.21 3.90
CA ASN A 54 3.02 -12.80 4.30
C ASN A 54 3.39 -11.39 3.80
N GLN A 55 2.91 -11.02 2.61
CA GLN A 55 3.15 -9.68 2.06
C GLN A 55 2.33 -8.58 2.79
N GLY A 56 1.29 -8.98 3.50
CA GLY A 56 0.40 -8.08 4.22
C GLY A 56 -0.68 -7.48 3.31
N ILE A 57 -1.87 -7.29 3.85
CA ILE A 57 -3.00 -6.67 3.16
C ILE A 57 -3.34 -5.37 3.89
N VAL A 58 -3.34 -4.27 3.16
CA VAL A 58 -3.57 -2.94 3.71
C VAL A 58 -5.00 -2.49 3.40
N VAL A 59 -5.72 -1.99 4.42
CA VAL A 59 -7.07 -1.44 4.28
C VAL A 59 -7.03 0.04 4.67
N ASN A 60 -7.05 0.92 3.67
CA ASN A 60 -6.97 2.37 3.85
C ASN A 60 -8.27 3.06 3.45
N LYS A 61 -8.56 4.18 4.13
CA LYS A 61 -9.62 5.12 3.73
C LYS A 61 -9.11 5.88 2.51
N SER A 62 -9.70 5.62 1.35
CA SER A 62 -9.30 6.24 0.09
C SER A 62 -10.08 7.53 -0.13
N ASN A 63 -9.35 8.65 -0.19
CA ASN A 63 -9.75 9.80 -0.99
C ASN A 63 -8.70 9.90 -2.10
N THR A 64 -9.08 9.66 -3.35
CA THR A 64 -8.16 9.44 -4.48
C THR A 64 -7.32 10.66 -4.87
N ALA A 65 -7.51 11.80 -4.22
CA ALA A 65 -6.73 13.01 -4.46
C ALA A 65 -5.51 13.07 -3.52
N PHE A 66 -4.32 13.24 -4.09
CA PHE A 66 -3.14 13.60 -3.31
C PHE A 66 -3.30 15.02 -2.74
N LEU A 67 -3.10 15.17 -1.43
CA LEU A 67 -2.96 16.50 -0.82
C LEU A 67 -1.68 17.20 -1.31
N MET A 68 -0.58 16.44 -1.42
CA MET A 68 0.75 16.93 -1.81
C MET A 68 1.57 15.77 -2.39
N VAL A 69 2.50 16.09 -3.29
CA VAL A 69 3.57 15.20 -3.75
C VAL A 69 4.90 15.83 -3.38
N VAL A 70 5.77 15.06 -2.72
CA VAL A 70 7.11 15.50 -2.30
C VAL A 70 8.14 14.73 -3.10
N ALA A 71 9.02 15.44 -3.81
CA ALA A 71 10.14 14.85 -4.54
C ALA A 71 11.41 14.93 -3.68
N VAL A 72 12.10 13.80 -3.54
CA VAL A 72 13.40 13.71 -2.87
C VAL A 72 14.45 13.43 -3.93
N TYR A 73 15.53 14.21 -3.94
CA TYR A 73 16.62 14.07 -4.90
C TYR A 73 17.97 14.29 -4.21
N SER A 74 19.02 13.75 -4.81
CA SER A 74 20.42 14.00 -4.44
C SER A 74 21.09 14.83 -5.52
N GLU A 75 21.95 15.77 -5.12
CA GLU A 75 22.87 16.47 -6.04
C GLU A 75 24.17 15.69 -6.27
N ASP A 76 24.43 14.69 -5.42
CA ASP A 76 25.56 13.78 -5.54
C ASP A 76 25.21 12.60 -6.47
N PRO A 77 25.95 12.41 -7.57
CA PRO A 77 25.69 11.37 -8.57
C PRO A 77 25.93 9.94 -8.07
N ASP A 78 26.56 9.75 -6.91
CA ASP A 78 26.81 8.43 -6.35
C ASP A 78 25.54 7.78 -5.77
N PHE A 79 24.49 8.57 -5.52
CA PHE A 79 23.19 8.07 -5.06
C PHE A 79 22.28 7.74 -6.22
N THR A 80 21.89 6.47 -6.32
CA THR A 80 20.95 5.99 -7.32
C THR A 80 19.50 6.22 -6.86
N GLU A 81 18.56 6.07 -7.80
CA GLU A 81 17.11 6.10 -7.50
C GLU A 81 16.73 5.08 -6.41
N ASN A 82 17.38 3.91 -6.39
CA ASN A 82 17.12 2.90 -5.36
C ASN A 82 17.62 3.35 -3.98
N ASP A 83 18.76 4.04 -3.90
CA ASP A 83 19.30 4.54 -2.62
C ASP A 83 18.34 5.58 -2.03
N ILE A 84 17.83 6.47 -2.88
CA ILE A 84 16.85 7.49 -2.49
C ILE A 84 15.53 6.83 -2.10
N GLY A 85 15.05 5.85 -2.88
CA GLY A 85 13.84 5.09 -2.60
C GLY A 85 13.89 4.38 -1.25
N ASP A 86 15.02 3.73 -0.94
CA ASP A 86 15.24 3.09 0.35
C ASP A 86 15.27 4.09 1.51
N PHE A 87 15.95 5.22 1.32
CA PHE A 87 15.98 6.27 2.32
C PHE A 87 14.59 6.82 2.63
N VAL A 88 13.76 7.05 1.59
CA VAL A 88 12.38 7.52 1.74
C VAL A 88 11.54 6.51 2.51
N VAL A 89 11.57 5.23 2.13
CA VAL A 89 10.77 4.18 2.79
C VAL A 89 11.22 3.98 4.24
N THR A 90 12.53 3.92 4.49
CA THR A 90 13.08 3.59 5.82
C THR A 90 13.00 4.76 6.80
N ASN A 91 13.23 6.00 6.35
CA ASN A 91 13.38 7.15 7.24
C ASN A 91 12.24 8.17 7.17
N ILE A 92 11.48 8.24 6.07
CA ILE A 92 10.49 9.31 5.85
C ILE A 92 9.05 8.78 5.91
N GLN A 93 8.78 7.64 5.26
CA GLN A 93 7.41 7.12 5.13
C GLN A 93 6.74 6.91 6.49
N ASP A 94 7.46 6.28 7.41
CA ASP A 94 6.98 5.88 8.73
C ASP A 94 6.73 7.04 9.71
N PRO A 95 7.58 8.08 9.76
CA PRO A 95 7.27 9.29 10.51
C PRO A 95 6.10 10.09 9.94
N ILE A 96 6.02 10.23 8.60
CA ILE A 96 4.98 11.03 7.94
C ILE A 96 3.61 10.35 8.06
N SER A 97 3.53 9.02 7.97
CA SER A 97 2.28 8.27 8.13
C SER A 97 1.64 8.43 9.51
N ARG A 98 2.42 8.85 10.53
CA ARG A 98 1.96 9.07 11.91
C ARG A 98 1.58 10.52 12.21
N VAL A 99 1.78 11.46 11.28
CA VAL A 99 1.37 12.86 11.46
C VAL A 99 -0.15 12.95 11.44
N THR A 100 -0.72 13.63 12.44
CA THR A 100 -2.17 13.82 12.54
C THR A 100 -2.72 14.50 11.28
N GLY A 101 -3.73 13.88 10.66
CA GLY A 101 -4.34 14.36 9.41
C GLY A 101 -3.78 13.70 8.14
N VAL A 102 -2.72 12.90 8.23
CA VAL A 102 -2.25 12.08 7.11
C VAL A 102 -3.08 10.80 7.03
N GLY A 103 -3.78 10.63 5.90
CA GLY A 103 -4.61 9.44 5.65
C GLY A 103 -3.84 8.27 5.06
N GLN A 104 -3.09 8.51 3.98
CA GLN A 104 -2.26 7.52 3.31
C GLN A 104 -0.99 8.19 2.78
N VAL A 105 0.15 7.50 2.94
CA VAL A 105 1.42 7.88 2.32
C VAL A 105 1.77 6.83 1.27
N GLN A 106 2.04 7.27 0.05
CA GLN A 106 2.54 6.43 -1.03
C GLN A 106 3.98 6.81 -1.32
N ALA A 107 4.92 5.90 -1.08
CA ALA A 107 6.31 6.07 -1.51
C ALA A 107 6.43 5.72 -2.99
N PHE A 108 7.10 6.58 -3.76
CA PHE A 108 7.47 6.32 -5.15
C PHE A 108 8.89 5.75 -5.18
N GLY A 109 9.01 4.47 -4.89
CA GLY A 109 10.27 3.75 -4.70
C GLY A 109 10.05 2.50 -3.85
N ALA A 110 11.11 1.74 -3.60
CA ALA A 110 11.06 0.56 -2.75
C ALA A 110 12.24 0.55 -1.78
N GLN A 111 12.03 -0.08 -0.62
CA GLN A 111 13.12 -0.41 0.30
C GLN A 111 14.10 -1.38 -0.37
N TYR A 112 15.37 -1.34 0.04
CA TYR A 112 16.33 -2.36 -0.34
C TYR A 112 15.86 -3.74 0.10
N ALA A 113 16.07 -4.68 -0.81
CA ALA A 113 15.92 -6.10 -0.55
C ALA A 113 17.18 -6.82 -1.03
N MET A 114 17.61 -7.85 -0.30
CA MET A 114 18.69 -8.71 -0.75
C MET A 114 18.24 -9.45 -2.01
N ARG A 115 18.84 -9.11 -3.16
CA ARG A 115 18.54 -9.75 -4.44
C ARG A 115 19.52 -10.89 -4.69
N VAL A 116 19.01 -12.12 -4.64
CA VAL A 116 19.76 -13.32 -5.04
C VAL A 116 19.42 -13.63 -6.50
N TRP A 117 20.37 -13.37 -7.40
CA TRP A 117 20.24 -13.68 -8.82
C TRP A 117 20.87 -15.05 -9.10
N LEU A 118 20.04 -16.05 -9.41
CA LEU A 118 20.53 -17.39 -9.72
C LEU A 118 21.06 -17.44 -11.16
N ASP A 119 22.27 -17.98 -11.32
CA ASP A 119 22.88 -18.27 -12.61
C ASP A 119 22.58 -19.73 -12.99
N PRO A 120 21.68 -19.99 -13.96
CA PRO A 120 21.24 -21.35 -14.29
C PRO A 120 22.35 -22.22 -14.89
N PHE A 121 23.45 -21.63 -15.34
CA PHE A 121 24.60 -22.38 -15.89
C PHE A 121 25.63 -22.77 -14.82
N LYS A 122 25.46 -22.29 -13.58
CA LYS A 122 26.32 -22.62 -12.43
C LYS A 122 25.61 -23.47 -11.36
N LEU A 123 24.37 -23.87 -11.62
CA LEU A 123 23.60 -24.85 -10.85
C LEU A 123 23.93 -26.27 -11.33
#